data_AF-A0A453AR60-F1
#
_entry.id   AF-A0A453AR60-F1
#
_cell.length_a   1.000
_cell.length_b   1.000
_cell.length_c   1.000
_cell.angle_alpha   90.00
_cell.angle_beta   90.00
_cell.angle_gamma   90.00
#
_symmetry.space_group_name_H-M   'P 1'
#
loop_
_entity.id
_entity.type
_entity.pdbx_description
1 polymer ?
#
loop_
_entity_poly.entity_id
_entity_poly.type
_entity_poly.pdbx_seq_one_letter_code
_entity_poly.pdbx_strand_id
1 'polypeptide(L)'
;MEKLGVERWCFHDRDIAPDGKTLAETNANLDEIVELAKQLQSETNIKPLWGTAQLFMHPRYMHGAATSPEVKVYAYAAAQVKKALEVTHYLGGENYVFWGGREGYQTLLNTDMKRELEHLANFLQAAVNHKKKIGFNGTLLIEPKPQEPTKHQYDWDVATTFSFLQKFGLTGEFKINVECNHATLSGHSCHHELETARINDILGNIDANTGDPQVGWDTDEFLTDISEATLIMSSVVKNGWTCTWWLQL
;
A
#
# COMPACT_ATOMS: atom_id res chain seq x y z
N MET A 1 -16.87 -13.45 -3.85
CA MET A 1 -16.12 -13.17 -5.08
C MET A 1 -16.79 -13.79 -6.31
N GLU A 2 -16.97 -15.11 -6.40
CA GLU A 2 -17.61 -15.74 -7.59
C GLU A 2 -19.00 -15.17 -7.93
N LYS A 3 -19.86 -14.97 -6.92
CA LYS A 3 -21.20 -14.36 -7.11
C LYS A 3 -21.16 -12.94 -7.70
N LEU A 4 -20.07 -12.22 -7.46
CA LEU A 4 -19.87 -10.85 -7.95
C LEU A 4 -19.08 -10.81 -9.26
N GLY A 5 -18.56 -11.95 -9.75
CA GLY A 5 -17.69 -12.02 -10.92
C GLY A 5 -16.30 -11.43 -10.69
N VAL A 6 -15.84 -11.40 -9.44
CA VAL A 6 -14.56 -10.78 -9.04
C VAL A 6 -13.47 -11.83 -9.00
N GLU A 7 -12.40 -11.61 -9.77
CA GLU A 7 -11.30 -12.58 -9.91
C GLU A 7 -10.06 -12.26 -9.07
N ARG A 8 -10.10 -11.14 -8.33
CA ARG A 8 -8.97 -10.64 -7.56
C ARG A 8 -9.39 -10.17 -6.18
N TRP A 9 -8.48 -10.28 -5.22
CA TRP A 9 -8.66 -9.78 -3.86
C TRP A 9 -7.38 -9.20 -3.30
N CYS A 10 -7.51 -8.40 -2.26
CA CYS A 10 -6.43 -7.70 -1.61
C CYS A 10 -6.50 -7.98 -0.11
N PHE A 11 -5.37 -7.93 0.60
CA PHE A 11 -5.37 -8.19 2.03
C PHE A 11 -4.19 -7.54 2.74
N HIS A 12 -4.41 -7.10 3.98
CA HIS A 12 -3.35 -7.05 4.96
C HIS A 12 -3.20 -8.40 5.64
N ASP A 13 -1.97 -8.71 6.06
CA ASP A 13 -1.67 -9.89 6.86
C ASP A 13 -2.52 -10.02 8.15
N ARG A 14 -3.00 -8.90 8.72
CA ARG A 14 -3.89 -8.87 9.91
C ARG A 14 -5.39 -8.86 9.61
N ASP A 15 -5.79 -8.74 8.35
CA ASP A 15 -7.20 -8.88 7.96
C ASP A 15 -7.62 -10.35 7.98
N ILE A 16 -6.67 -11.23 7.63
CA ILE A 16 -6.93 -12.66 7.42
C ILE A 16 -6.55 -13.52 8.62
N ALA A 17 -5.62 -13.09 9.47
CA ALA A 17 -5.16 -13.86 10.62
C ALA A 17 -4.91 -12.99 11.86
N PRO A 18 -5.24 -13.48 13.07
CA PRO A 18 -5.05 -12.72 14.30
C PRO A 18 -3.59 -12.69 14.76
N ASP A 19 -3.21 -11.60 15.45
CA ASP A 19 -1.95 -11.54 16.21
C ASP A 19 -1.90 -12.66 17.28
N GLY A 20 -0.73 -13.26 17.45
CA GLY A 20 -0.40 -14.13 18.58
C GLY A 20 0.27 -13.36 19.72
N LYS A 21 0.68 -14.05 20.79
CA LYS A 21 1.43 -13.42 21.90
C LYS A 21 2.88 -13.14 21.53
N THR A 22 3.38 -13.83 20.51
CA THR A 22 4.73 -13.67 19.97
C THR A 22 4.67 -13.55 18.45
N LEU A 23 5.74 -13.04 17.85
CA LEU A 23 5.88 -13.02 16.38
C LEU A 23 5.83 -14.44 15.79
N ALA A 24 6.37 -15.44 16.49
CA ALA A 24 6.33 -16.83 16.04
C ALA A 24 4.90 -17.38 16.01
N GLU A 25 4.13 -17.16 17.08
CA GLU A 25 2.71 -17.54 17.12
C GLU A 25 1.90 -16.78 16.05
N THR A 26 2.16 -15.49 15.88
CA THR A 26 1.50 -14.67 14.85
C THR A 26 1.75 -15.21 13.45
N ASN A 27 3.00 -15.58 13.15
CA ASN A 27 3.35 -16.17 11.86
C ASN A 27 2.71 -17.55 11.68
N ALA A 28 2.60 -18.36 12.74
CA ALA A 28 1.95 -19.67 12.68
C ALA A 28 0.44 -19.54 12.37
N ASN A 29 -0.25 -18.58 12.99
CA ASN A 29 -1.65 -18.29 12.69
C ASN A 29 -1.83 -17.86 11.22
N LEU A 30 -0.94 -16.99 10.72
CA LEU A 30 -0.96 -16.56 9.33
C LEU A 30 -0.71 -17.73 8.37
N ASP A 31 0.24 -18.62 8.69
CA ASP A 31 0.55 -19.79 7.87
C ASP A 31 -0.66 -20.72 7.69
N GLU A 32 -1.44 -20.94 8.75
CA GLU A 32 -2.65 -21.76 8.68
C GLU A 32 -3.69 -21.17 7.71
N ILE A 33 -3.94 -19.86 7.78
CA ILE A 33 -4.91 -19.19 6.92
C ILE A 33 -4.41 -19.09 5.47
N VAL A 34 -3.11 -18.91 5.27
CA VAL A 34 -2.48 -18.84 3.94
C VAL A 34 -2.57 -20.18 3.22
N GLU A 35 -2.40 -21.30 3.93
CA GLU A 35 -2.63 -22.63 3.35
C GLU A 35 -4.10 -22.83 2.95
N LEU A 36 -5.04 -22.40 3.79
CA LEU A 36 -6.47 -22.44 3.43
C LEU A 36 -6.76 -21.57 2.19
N ALA A 37 -6.23 -20.35 2.14
CA ALA A 37 -6.37 -19.47 0.99
C ALA A 37 -5.80 -20.12 -0.28
N LYS A 38 -4.63 -20.78 -0.18
CA LYS A 38 -4.02 -21.50 -1.31
C LYS A 38 -4.91 -22.63 -1.82
N GLN A 39 -5.53 -23.39 -0.91
CA GLN A 39 -6.47 -24.45 -1.26
C GLN A 39 -7.70 -23.88 -1.98
N LEU A 40 -8.33 -22.82 -1.44
CA LEU A 40 -9.49 -22.17 -2.05
C LEU A 40 -9.18 -21.57 -3.43
N GLN A 41 -7.96 -21.06 -3.62
CA GLN A 41 -7.46 -20.61 -4.92
C GLN A 41 -7.22 -21.75 -5.92
N SER A 42 -7.14 -23.02 -5.48
CA SER A 42 -7.03 -24.17 -6.39
C SER A 42 -8.40 -24.64 -6.92
N GLU A 43 -9.45 -24.32 -6.17
CA GLU A 43 -10.84 -24.63 -6.51
C GLU A 43 -11.46 -23.54 -7.42
N THR A 44 -10.81 -22.38 -7.51
CA THR A 44 -11.27 -21.19 -8.26
C THR A 44 -10.14 -20.60 -9.12
N ASN A 45 -10.45 -19.62 -9.99
CA ASN A 45 -9.43 -18.83 -10.68
C ASN A 45 -9.05 -17.53 -9.95
N ILE A 46 -9.54 -17.35 -8.71
CA ILE A 46 -9.35 -16.14 -7.93
C ILE A 46 -7.92 -16.10 -7.39
N LYS A 47 -7.26 -14.94 -7.44
CA LYS A 47 -5.89 -14.76 -6.94
C LYS A 47 -5.73 -13.40 -6.25
N PRO A 48 -4.74 -13.23 -5.36
CA PRO A 48 -4.49 -11.92 -4.80
C PRO A 48 -4.02 -10.98 -5.91
N LEU A 49 -4.56 -9.77 -5.96
CA LEU A 49 -3.95 -8.70 -6.73
C LEU A 49 -2.70 -8.21 -6.00
N TRP A 50 -2.84 -7.95 -4.71
CA TRP A 50 -1.74 -7.58 -3.84
C TRP A 50 -1.95 -8.06 -2.42
N GLY A 51 -0.85 -8.14 -1.67
CA GLY A 51 -0.87 -8.22 -0.22
C GLY A 51 -0.09 -7.06 0.38
N THR A 52 -0.31 -6.78 1.67
CA THR A 52 0.46 -5.80 2.43
C THR A 52 0.54 -6.18 3.92
N ALA A 53 1.34 -5.44 4.69
CA ALA A 53 1.46 -5.58 6.13
C ALA A 53 0.70 -4.46 6.86
N GLN A 54 -0.16 -4.81 7.82
CA GLN A 54 -0.86 -3.83 8.65
C GLN A 54 0.10 -3.23 9.70
N LEU A 55 0.81 -2.18 9.33
CA LEU A 55 1.83 -1.53 10.16
C LEU A 55 1.33 -0.29 10.91
N PHE A 56 0.01 -0.18 11.13
CA PHE A 56 -0.58 1.06 11.63
C PHE A 56 -1.61 0.90 12.77
N MET A 57 -2.21 -0.29 12.92
CA MET A 57 -3.30 -0.49 13.89
C MET A 57 -2.81 -0.89 15.28
N HIS A 58 -1.87 -1.85 15.36
CA HIS A 58 -1.38 -2.34 16.64
C HIS A 58 -0.67 -1.21 17.43
N PRO A 59 -0.90 -1.05 18.75
CA PRO A 59 -0.35 0.06 19.56
C PRO A 59 1.17 0.27 19.45
N ARG A 60 1.92 -0.81 19.17
CA ARG A 60 3.37 -0.75 18.91
C ARG A 60 3.77 0.25 17.81
N TYR A 61 2.88 0.52 16.85
CA TYR A 61 3.13 1.42 15.72
C TYR A 61 2.66 2.85 15.96
N MET A 62 2.26 3.20 17.19
CA MET A 62 1.74 4.55 17.51
C MET A 62 2.69 5.70 17.17
N HIS A 63 4.00 5.41 17.05
CA HIS A 63 5.05 6.38 16.73
C HIS A 63 5.75 6.06 15.41
N GLY A 64 5.06 5.38 14.48
CA GLY A 64 5.64 4.94 13.21
C GLY A 64 6.10 3.50 13.23
N ALA A 65 6.36 2.95 12.04
CA ALA A 65 6.86 1.59 11.87
C ALA A 65 8.31 1.64 11.37
N ALA A 66 8.54 1.91 10.08
CA ALA A 66 9.86 2.21 9.54
C ALA A 66 10.39 3.58 10.00
N THR A 67 9.50 4.52 10.29
CA THR A 67 9.83 5.85 10.82
C THR A 67 9.88 5.90 12.34
N SER A 68 9.72 4.77 13.02
CA SER A 68 9.72 4.75 14.48
C SER A 68 11.02 5.28 15.09
N PRO A 69 10.96 6.09 16.17
CA PRO A 69 12.15 6.44 16.94
C PRO A 69 12.73 5.23 17.70
N GLU A 70 11.97 4.13 17.82
CA GLU A 70 12.36 2.91 18.51
C GLU A 70 12.82 1.81 17.54
N VAL A 71 14.10 1.44 17.62
CA VAL A 71 14.70 0.39 16.76
C VAL A 71 14.00 -0.97 16.86
N LYS A 72 13.41 -1.29 18.01
CA LYS A 72 12.66 -2.55 18.20
C LYS A 72 11.38 -2.57 17.37
N VAL A 73 10.71 -1.44 17.21
CA VAL A 73 9.50 -1.31 16.39
C VAL A 73 9.88 -1.41 14.91
N TYR A 74 10.94 -0.71 14.49
CA TYR A 74 11.51 -0.85 13.13
C TYR A 74 11.80 -2.32 12.79
N ALA A 75 12.50 -3.03 13.68
CA ALA A 75 12.86 -4.43 13.47
C ALA A 75 11.63 -5.35 13.40
N TYR A 76 10.61 -5.11 14.23
CA TYR A 76 9.36 -5.86 14.18
C TYR A 76 8.61 -5.61 12.87
N ALA A 77 8.48 -4.35 12.45
CA ALA A 77 7.85 -3.97 11.19
C ALA A 77 8.54 -4.65 9.99
N ALA A 78 9.88 -4.67 9.99
CA ALA A 78 10.66 -5.34 8.94
C ALA A 78 10.40 -6.85 8.92
N ALA A 79 10.27 -7.48 10.08
CA ALA A 79 9.92 -8.90 10.17
C ALA A 79 8.50 -9.19 9.67
N GLN A 80 7.54 -8.30 9.95
CA GLN A 80 6.16 -8.42 9.47
C GLN A 80 6.09 -8.25 7.94
N VAL A 81 6.74 -7.22 7.37
CA VAL A 81 6.84 -7.02 5.91
C VAL A 81 7.51 -8.18 5.22
N LYS A 82 8.61 -8.70 5.79
CA LYS A 82 9.27 -9.91 5.28
C LYS A 82 8.27 -11.06 5.13
N LYS A 83 7.49 -11.34 6.17
CA LYS A 83 6.51 -12.44 6.17
C LYS A 83 5.36 -12.18 5.20
N ALA A 84 4.78 -10.97 5.22
CA ALA A 84 3.68 -10.60 4.34
C ALA A 84 4.09 -10.65 2.85
N LEU A 85 5.31 -10.24 2.51
CA LEU A 85 5.84 -10.33 1.14
C LEU A 85 6.06 -11.79 0.71
N GLU A 86 6.57 -12.65 1.60
CA GLU A 86 6.70 -14.09 1.36
C GLU A 86 5.34 -14.77 1.12
N VAL A 87 4.33 -14.43 1.93
CA VAL A 87 2.96 -14.91 1.78
C VAL A 87 2.33 -14.42 0.48
N THR A 88 2.49 -13.15 0.15
CA THR A 88 2.00 -12.57 -1.12
C THR A 88 2.61 -13.30 -2.31
N HIS A 89 3.92 -13.57 -2.26
CA HIS A 89 4.60 -14.35 -3.29
C HIS A 89 4.05 -15.78 -3.38
N TYR A 90 3.87 -16.47 -2.25
CA TYR A 90 3.36 -17.84 -2.18
C TYR A 90 1.94 -18.00 -2.76
N LEU A 91 1.06 -17.04 -2.45
CA LEU A 91 -0.30 -17.00 -2.98
C LEU A 91 -0.37 -16.54 -4.44
N GLY A 92 0.74 -16.04 -5.00
CA GLY A 92 0.84 -15.61 -6.39
C GLY A 92 0.29 -14.21 -6.64
N GLY A 93 0.46 -13.29 -5.68
CA GLY A 93 0.08 -11.89 -5.81
C GLY A 93 0.82 -11.19 -6.95
N GLU A 94 0.14 -10.26 -7.63
CA GLU A 94 0.70 -9.49 -8.75
C GLU A 94 1.51 -8.28 -8.26
N ASN A 95 1.16 -7.73 -7.09
CA ASN A 95 1.85 -6.59 -6.48
C ASN A 95 1.99 -6.75 -4.95
N TYR A 96 2.74 -5.86 -4.32
CA TYR A 96 2.82 -5.70 -2.86
C TYR A 96 2.80 -4.22 -2.51
N VAL A 97 1.87 -3.82 -1.63
CA VAL A 97 1.58 -2.41 -1.32
C VAL A 97 2.27 -1.98 -0.02
N PHE A 98 2.69 -0.72 0.03
CA PHE A 98 3.10 -0.01 1.23
C PHE A 98 2.24 1.24 1.37
N TRP A 99 1.28 1.19 2.29
CA TRP A 99 0.55 2.37 2.75
C TRP A 99 1.11 2.85 4.08
N GLY A 100 1.61 4.08 4.10
CA GLY A 100 2.35 4.68 5.22
C GLY A 100 1.49 5.15 6.39
N GLY A 101 0.44 4.43 6.82
CA GLY A 101 -0.54 4.95 7.78
C GLY A 101 0.01 5.51 9.11
N ARG A 102 1.22 5.11 9.54
CA ARG A 102 1.94 5.74 10.67
C ARG A 102 3.29 6.34 10.28
N GLU A 103 3.64 6.32 9.01
CA GLU A 103 4.88 6.85 8.45
C GLU A 103 4.74 8.35 8.20
N GLY A 104 4.82 9.10 9.28
CA GLY A 104 4.59 10.53 9.32
C GLY A 104 4.72 11.05 10.74
N TYR A 105 4.16 12.22 11.03
CA TYR A 105 4.25 12.81 12.36
C TYR A 105 2.93 13.37 12.88
N GLN A 106 2.87 13.57 14.19
CA GLN A 106 1.81 14.31 14.88
C GLN A 106 2.25 15.76 15.19
N THR A 107 3.52 15.97 15.52
CA THR A 107 4.09 17.29 15.78
C THR A 107 5.54 17.35 15.34
N LEU A 108 5.95 18.44 14.69
CA LEU A 108 7.35 18.64 14.29
C LEU A 108 8.30 18.87 15.47
N LEU A 109 7.76 19.20 16.66
CA LEU A 109 8.57 19.51 17.84
C LEU A 109 9.40 18.31 18.34
N ASN A 110 8.97 17.09 18.04
CA ASN A 110 9.65 15.85 18.46
C ASN A 110 10.00 14.93 17.28
N THR A 111 9.95 15.44 16.06
CA THR A 111 10.20 14.66 14.83
C THR A 111 11.48 15.12 14.17
N ASP A 112 12.41 14.18 13.99
CA ASP A 112 13.55 14.37 13.09
C ASP A 112 13.18 13.82 11.71
N MET A 113 12.54 14.66 10.90
CA MET A 113 12.03 14.25 9.58
C MET A 113 13.14 13.71 8.68
N LYS A 114 14.36 14.26 8.78
CA LYS A 114 15.47 13.81 7.93
C LYS A 114 15.80 12.35 8.26
N ARG A 115 15.97 12.05 9.55
CA ARG A 115 16.27 10.70 10.03
C ARG A 115 15.16 9.72 9.69
N GLU A 116 13.90 10.11 9.90
CA GLU A 116 12.75 9.25 9.61
C GLU A 116 12.62 8.92 8.12
N LEU A 117 12.80 9.90 7.23
CA LEU A 117 12.81 9.66 5.79
C LEU A 117 14.00 8.78 5.34
N GLU A 118 15.17 8.96 5.95
CA GLU A 118 16.33 8.09 5.70
C GLU A 118 16.08 6.65 6.18
N HIS A 119 15.41 6.47 7.33
CA HIS A 119 15.00 5.15 7.81
C HIS A 119 13.97 4.49 6.88
N LEU A 120 12.94 5.23 6.45
CA LEU A 120 11.93 4.73 5.52
C LEU A 120 12.57 4.29 4.20
N ALA A 121 13.51 5.06 3.66
CA ALA A 121 14.25 4.70 2.46
C ALA A 121 15.05 3.40 2.63
N ASN A 122 15.77 3.26 3.74
CA ASN A 122 16.52 2.04 4.06
C ASN A 122 15.60 0.82 4.22
N PHE A 123 14.42 1.02 4.81
CA PHE A 123 13.41 -0.01 4.99
C PHE A 123 12.86 -0.50 3.65
N LEU A 124 12.47 0.43 2.77
CA LEU A 124 11.97 0.12 1.42
C LEU A 124 13.06 -0.56 0.56
N GLN A 125 14.32 -0.10 0.65
CA GLN A 125 15.44 -0.76 -0.03
C GLN A 125 15.66 -2.19 0.48
N ALA A 126 15.49 -2.44 1.79
CA ALA A 126 15.56 -3.79 2.35
C ALA A 126 14.43 -4.69 1.82
N ALA A 127 13.21 -4.15 1.66
CA ALA A 127 12.10 -4.87 1.05
C ALA A 127 12.37 -5.21 -0.43
N VAL A 128 12.93 -4.28 -1.22
CA VAL A 128 13.41 -4.53 -2.59
C VAL A 128 14.42 -5.66 -2.63
N ASN A 129 15.40 -5.64 -1.73
CA ASN A 129 16.43 -6.68 -1.66
C ASN A 129 15.82 -8.05 -1.31
N HIS A 130 14.84 -8.08 -0.40
CA HIS A 130 14.16 -9.32 -0.02
C HIS A 130 13.26 -9.84 -1.16
N LYS A 131 12.50 -8.96 -1.84
CA LYS A 131 11.76 -9.28 -3.07
C LYS A 131 12.64 -10.01 -4.09
N LYS A 132 13.81 -9.45 -4.39
CA LYS A 132 14.79 -10.04 -5.32
C LYS A 132 15.32 -11.38 -4.81
N LYS A 133 15.62 -11.48 -3.51
CA LYS A 133 16.12 -12.70 -2.88
C LYS A 133 15.14 -13.87 -2.96
N ILE A 134 13.84 -13.62 -2.81
CA ILE A 134 12.82 -14.67 -2.88
C ILE A 134 12.29 -14.91 -4.31
N GLY A 135 12.74 -14.14 -5.29
CA GLY A 135 12.27 -14.26 -6.68
C GLY A 135 10.85 -13.75 -6.91
N PHE A 136 10.37 -12.81 -6.08
CA PHE A 136 9.07 -12.20 -6.29
C PHE A 136 9.14 -11.19 -7.45
N ASN A 137 8.40 -11.47 -8.53
CA ASN A 137 8.38 -10.65 -9.74
C ASN A 137 7.30 -9.54 -9.73
N GLY A 138 6.44 -9.51 -8.71
CA GLY A 138 5.35 -8.53 -8.63
C GLY A 138 5.83 -7.10 -8.37
N THR A 139 5.01 -6.10 -8.69
CA THR A 139 5.36 -4.68 -8.52
C THR A 139 5.31 -4.30 -7.05
N LEU A 140 6.27 -3.50 -6.57
CA LEU A 140 6.14 -2.85 -5.27
C LEU A 140 5.42 -1.51 -5.46
N LEU A 141 4.44 -1.23 -4.62
CA LEU A 141 3.58 -0.05 -4.73
C LEU A 141 3.70 0.80 -3.48
N ILE A 142 3.82 2.12 -3.64
CA ILE A 142 3.60 3.08 -2.56
C ILE A 142 2.21 3.67 -2.76
N GLU A 143 1.44 3.82 -1.68
CA GLU A 143 0.09 4.36 -1.71
C GLU A 143 0.04 5.71 -1.00
N PRO A 144 0.07 6.83 -1.74
CA PRO A 144 0.12 8.15 -1.16
C PRO A 144 -1.17 8.49 -0.41
N LYS A 145 -1.02 9.18 0.72
CA LYS A 145 -2.10 9.81 1.48
C LYS A 145 -1.54 11.03 2.21
N PRO A 146 -2.25 12.15 2.29
CA PRO A 146 -1.72 13.36 2.93
C PRO A 146 -1.60 13.26 4.46
N GLN A 147 -2.57 12.60 5.08
CA GLN A 147 -2.77 12.59 6.53
C GLN A 147 -3.77 11.47 6.89
N GLU A 148 -4.12 11.38 8.17
CA GLU A 148 -5.05 10.40 8.73
C GLU A 148 -4.52 8.96 8.69
N PRO A 149 -4.09 8.41 9.85
CA PRO A 149 -4.19 8.97 11.20
C PRO A 149 -3.05 9.92 11.60
N THR A 150 -2.05 10.15 10.73
CA THR A 150 -0.99 11.13 10.97
C THR A 150 -1.50 12.56 10.79
N LYS A 151 -0.85 13.54 11.41
CA LYS A 151 -1.11 14.97 11.12
C LYS A 151 -0.48 15.37 9.79
N HIS A 152 0.57 14.66 9.38
CA HIS A 152 1.20 14.74 8.07
C HIS A 152 1.85 13.39 7.79
N GLN A 153 1.46 12.75 6.70
CA GLN A 153 2.10 11.54 6.20
C GLN A 153 3.18 11.92 5.18
N TYR A 154 4.26 11.15 5.12
CA TYR A 154 5.42 11.52 4.30
C TYR A 154 5.19 11.35 2.79
N ASP A 155 4.43 10.34 2.41
CA ASP A 155 3.95 10.05 1.07
C ASP A 155 2.65 10.82 0.78
N TRP A 156 2.73 12.16 0.84
CA TRP A 156 1.55 13.05 0.82
C TRP A 156 0.65 12.92 -0.41
N ASP A 157 1.28 12.96 -1.60
CA ASP A 157 0.66 12.84 -2.92
C ASP A 157 1.65 12.15 -3.87
N VAL A 158 1.27 11.90 -5.12
CA VAL A 158 2.09 11.25 -6.14
C VAL A 158 3.38 12.02 -6.36
N ALA A 159 3.33 13.35 -6.45
CA ALA A 159 4.51 14.18 -6.74
C ALA A 159 5.54 14.14 -5.60
N THR A 160 5.07 14.22 -4.35
CA THR A 160 5.88 14.13 -3.13
C THR A 160 6.50 12.75 -3.01
N THR A 161 5.69 11.71 -3.22
CA THR A 161 6.14 10.32 -3.21
C THR A 161 7.19 10.06 -4.29
N PHE A 162 6.98 10.58 -5.51
CA PHE A 162 7.95 10.47 -6.59
C PHE A 162 9.26 11.19 -6.26
N SER A 163 9.19 12.38 -5.66
CA SER A 163 10.37 13.12 -5.20
C SER A 163 11.18 12.33 -4.16
N PHE A 164 10.50 11.67 -3.21
CA PHE A 164 11.13 10.77 -2.25
C PHE A 164 11.85 9.61 -2.96
N LEU A 165 11.17 8.93 -3.88
CA LEU A 165 11.75 7.82 -4.64
C LEU A 165 12.97 8.27 -5.46
N GLN A 166 12.92 9.45 -6.08
CA GLN A 166 14.04 10.04 -6.82
C GLN A 166 15.24 10.31 -5.90
N LYS A 167 15.00 10.95 -4.76
CA LYS A 167 16.05 11.31 -3.79
C LYS A 167 16.82 10.10 -3.28
N PHE A 168 16.13 8.98 -3.06
CA PHE A 168 16.71 7.77 -2.50
C PHE A 168 17.03 6.67 -3.52
N GLY A 169 16.87 6.94 -4.82
CA GLY A 169 17.24 6.01 -5.89
C GLY A 169 16.32 4.79 -6.02
N LEU A 170 15.03 4.95 -5.69
CA LEU A 170 14.02 3.88 -5.64
C LEU A 170 13.03 3.90 -6.83
N THR A 171 13.15 4.86 -7.76
CA THR A 171 12.20 5.03 -8.88
C THR A 171 12.09 3.83 -9.82
N GLY A 172 13.13 3.00 -9.93
CA GLY A 172 13.10 1.79 -10.76
C GLY A 172 12.50 0.56 -10.08
N GLU A 173 12.19 0.66 -8.77
CA GLU A 173 11.77 -0.48 -7.95
C GLU A 173 10.30 -0.39 -7.53
N PHE A 174 9.75 0.84 -7.49
CA PHE A 174 8.39 1.13 -7.04
C PHE A 174 7.56 1.82 -8.12
N LYS A 175 6.26 1.53 -8.08
CA LYS A 175 5.20 2.30 -8.73
C LYS A 175 4.23 2.85 -7.68
N ILE A 176 3.22 3.57 -8.11
CA ILE A 176 2.21 4.19 -7.25
C ILE A 176 0.89 3.43 -7.32
N ASN A 177 0.31 3.16 -6.15
CA ASN A 177 -1.10 2.85 -5.98
C ASN A 177 -1.85 4.17 -5.73
N VAL A 178 -2.67 4.62 -6.68
CA VAL A 178 -3.43 5.87 -6.50
C VAL A 178 -4.80 5.52 -5.94
N GLU A 179 -5.14 6.09 -4.80
CA GLU A 179 -6.50 6.03 -4.26
C GLU A 179 -7.21 7.38 -4.44
N CYS A 180 -8.45 7.35 -4.90
CA CYS A 180 -9.16 8.58 -5.27
C CYS A 180 -9.61 9.41 -4.05
N ASN A 181 -9.99 8.79 -2.93
CA ASN A 181 -10.30 9.52 -1.71
C ASN A 181 -9.03 10.16 -1.12
N HIS A 182 -7.89 9.44 -1.11
CA HIS A 182 -6.60 10.01 -0.72
C HIS A 182 -6.19 11.20 -1.60
N ALA A 183 -6.36 11.10 -2.92
CA ALA A 183 -6.08 12.18 -3.85
C ALA A 183 -6.89 13.45 -3.50
N THR A 184 -8.18 13.32 -3.27
CA THR A 184 -9.06 14.46 -2.92
C THR A 184 -8.75 15.04 -1.55
N LEU A 185 -8.42 14.21 -0.56
CA LEU A 185 -7.93 14.68 0.75
C LEU A 185 -6.62 15.49 0.63
N SER A 186 -5.79 15.19 -0.37
CA SER A 186 -4.52 15.91 -0.60
C SER A 186 -4.71 17.28 -1.29
N GLY A 187 -5.94 17.59 -1.72
CA GLY A 187 -6.30 18.80 -2.45
C GLY A 187 -6.28 18.64 -3.97
N HIS A 188 -6.14 17.42 -4.49
CA HIS A 188 -6.05 17.11 -5.92
C HIS A 188 -7.27 16.31 -6.39
N SER A 189 -7.61 16.35 -7.68
CA SER A 189 -8.56 15.38 -8.23
C SER A 189 -7.90 14.02 -8.43
N CYS A 190 -8.66 12.92 -8.39
CA CYS A 190 -8.11 11.59 -8.68
C CYS A 190 -7.47 11.54 -10.09
N HIS A 191 -8.11 12.18 -11.07
CA HIS A 191 -7.57 12.30 -12.43
C HIS A 191 -6.22 13.05 -12.48
N HIS A 192 -6.01 14.07 -11.65
CA HIS A 192 -4.72 14.75 -11.56
C HIS A 192 -3.62 13.79 -11.13
N GLU A 193 -3.83 13.06 -10.04
CA GLU A 193 -2.85 12.13 -9.47
C GLU A 193 -2.53 10.99 -10.45
N LEU A 194 -3.55 10.47 -11.15
CA LEU A 194 -3.37 9.47 -12.20
C LEU A 194 -2.54 9.99 -13.38
N GLU A 195 -2.81 11.21 -13.87
CA GLU A 195 -2.00 11.79 -14.94
C GLU A 195 -0.57 12.10 -14.48
N THR A 196 -0.38 12.59 -13.25
CA THR A 196 0.94 12.81 -12.65
C THR A 196 1.73 11.50 -12.58
N ALA A 197 1.12 10.41 -12.13
CA ALA A 197 1.77 9.10 -12.08
C ALA A 197 2.06 8.56 -13.51
N ARG A 198 1.12 8.74 -14.44
CA ARG A 198 1.22 8.25 -15.82
C ARG A 198 2.35 8.93 -16.59
N ILE A 199 2.45 10.26 -16.55
CA ILE A 199 3.47 11.00 -17.33
C ILE A 199 4.89 10.78 -16.80
N ASN A 200 5.03 10.24 -15.58
CA ASN A 200 6.30 9.85 -14.98
C ASN A 200 6.54 8.34 -15.05
N ASP A 201 5.71 7.57 -15.78
CA ASP A 201 5.80 6.12 -15.95
C ASP A 201 5.74 5.29 -14.64
N ILE A 202 5.16 5.87 -13.58
CA ILE A 202 5.06 5.26 -12.25
C ILE A 202 3.64 4.85 -11.87
N LEU A 203 2.65 4.97 -12.76
CA LEU A 203 1.28 4.48 -12.49
C LEU A 203 1.29 2.93 -12.41
N GLY A 204 0.95 2.39 -11.24
CA GLY A 204 1.03 0.96 -10.94
C GLY A 204 -0.33 0.32 -10.66
N ASN A 205 -1.06 0.85 -9.68
CA ASN A 205 -2.40 0.39 -9.30
C ASN A 205 -3.34 1.58 -9.05
N ILE A 206 -4.64 1.31 -9.02
CA ILE A 206 -5.68 2.26 -8.62
C ILE A 206 -6.59 1.56 -7.62
N ASP A 207 -6.85 2.22 -6.50
CA ASP A 207 -7.93 1.88 -5.57
C ASP A 207 -9.09 2.85 -5.83
N ALA A 208 -10.11 2.31 -6.49
CA ALA A 208 -11.17 3.11 -7.11
C ALA A 208 -12.36 3.33 -6.16
N ASN A 209 -12.15 4.16 -5.13
CA ASN A 209 -13.19 4.67 -4.23
C ASN A 209 -13.53 6.14 -4.58
N THR A 210 -14.36 6.79 -3.75
CA THR A 210 -14.57 8.24 -3.77
C THR A 210 -14.71 8.77 -2.35
N GLY A 211 -14.41 10.06 -2.19
CA GLY A 211 -14.60 10.81 -0.96
C GLY A 211 -15.83 11.70 -1.01
N ASP A 212 -16.23 12.27 0.12
CA ASP A 212 -17.22 13.34 0.15
C ASP A 212 -16.52 14.72 0.24
N PRO A 213 -16.73 15.65 -0.72
CA PRO A 213 -16.08 16.96 -0.71
C PRO A 213 -16.48 17.87 0.48
N GLN A 214 -17.49 17.51 1.26
CA GLN A 214 -17.90 18.19 2.50
C GLN A 214 -17.26 17.56 3.74
N VAL A 215 -16.54 16.46 3.57
CA VAL A 215 -15.95 15.64 4.63
C VAL A 215 -14.42 15.66 4.51
N GLY A 216 -13.74 16.09 5.58
CA GLY A 216 -12.28 16.24 5.61
C GLY A 216 -11.53 15.00 6.10
N TRP A 217 -12.13 13.82 5.98
CA TRP A 217 -11.55 12.52 6.35
C TRP A 217 -11.95 11.46 5.31
N ASP A 218 -11.31 10.32 5.37
CA ASP A 218 -11.49 9.23 4.43
C ASP A 218 -12.84 8.51 4.64
N THR A 219 -13.68 8.47 3.59
CA THR A 219 -15.02 7.88 3.68
C THR A 219 -15.13 6.51 3.02
N ASP A 220 -14.17 6.14 2.16
CA ASP A 220 -14.12 4.84 1.47
C ASP A 220 -15.42 4.50 0.73
N GLU A 221 -16.07 5.49 0.12
CA GLU A 221 -17.31 5.25 -0.59
C GLU A 221 -17.04 4.60 -1.95
N PHE A 222 -17.99 3.78 -2.41
CA PHE A 222 -17.96 3.27 -3.77
C PHE A 222 -18.02 4.40 -4.79
N LEU A 223 -17.13 4.35 -5.80
CA LEU A 223 -17.16 5.29 -6.90
C LEU A 223 -18.48 5.18 -7.68
N THR A 224 -19.32 6.21 -7.60
CA THR A 224 -20.64 6.26 -8.26
C THR A 224 -20.78 7.40 -9.27
N ASP A 225 -19.88 8.39 -9.27
CA ASP A 225 -19.87 9.45 -10.29
C ASP A 225 -19.26 8.94 -11.61
N ILE A 226 -20.12 8.81 -12.61
CA ILE A 226 -19.76 8.36 -13.97
C ILE A 226 -18.76 9.33 -14.63
N SER A 227 -18.85 10.63 -14.35
CA SER A 227 -17.96 11.63 -14.93
C SER A 227 -16.53 11.45 -14.43
N GLU A 228 -16.38 11.24 -13.12
CA GLU A 228 -15.08 10.96 -12.50
C GLU A 228 -14.52 9.61 -12.98
N ALA A 229 -15.34 8.55 -12.98
CA ALA A 229 -14.97 7.25 -13.51
C ALA A 229 -14.49 7.33 -14.98
N THR A 230 -15.12 8.16 -15.80
CA THR A 230 -14.72 8.38 -17.20
C THR A 230 -13.33 9.01 -17.30
N LEU A 231 -13.00 9.97 -16.45
CA LEU A 231 -11.69 10.62 -16.43
C LEU A 231 -10.60 9.65 -15.94
N ILE A 232 -10.87 8.90 -14.87
CA ILE A 232 -9.97 7.84 -14.36
C ILE A 232 -9.64 6.84 -15.47
N MET A 233 -10.67 6.32 -16.14
CA MET A 233 -10.48 5.35 -17.22
C MET A 233 -9.77 5.96 -18.44
N SER A 234 -9.90 7.27 -18.69
CA SER A 234 -9.12 7.95 -19.72
C SER A 234 -7.61 7.83 -19.47
N SER A 235 -7.18 8.03 -18.23
CA SER A 235 -5.77 7.85 -17.85
C SER A 235 -5.29 6.41 -17.99
N VAL A 236 -6.12 5.43 -17.60
CA VAL A 236 -5.82 4.00 -17.76
C VAL A 236 -5.62 3.63 -19.24
N VAL A 237 -6.52 4.10 -20.12
CA VAL A 237 -6.43 3.87 -21.57
C VAL A 237 -5.17 4.51 -22.14
N LYS A 238 -4.85 5.76 -21.76
CA LYS A 238 -3.62 6.45 -22.18
C LYS A 238 -2.35 5.77 -21.66
N ASN A 239 -2.44 5.07 -20.53
CA ASN A 239 -1.35 4.27 -19.97
C ASN A 239 -1.21 2.88 -20.63
N GLY A 240 -2.01 2.60 -21.67
CA GLY A 240 -1.95 1.35 -22.42
C GLY A 240 -2.41 0.13 -21.64
N TRP A 241 -3.28 0.30 -20.63
CA TRP A 241 -3.78 -0.79 -19.76
C TRP A 241 -2.67 -1.53 -18.99
N THR A 242 -1.53 -0.87 -18.76
CA THR A 242 -0.36 -1.48 -18.11
C THR A 242 -0.35 -1.38 -16.58
N CYS A 243 -1.23 -0.57 -16.00
CA CYS A 243 -1.50 -0.57 -14.57
C CYS A 243 -2.52 -1.67 -14.25
N THR A 244 -2.41 -2.27 -13.07
CA THR A 244 -3.54 -3.03 -12.52
C THR A 244 -4.58 -2.04 -11.99
N TRP A 245 -5.84 -2.45 -11.93
CA TRP A 245 -6.88 -1.64 -11.28
C TRP A 245 -7.75 -2.54 -10.42
N TRP A 246 -8.05 -2.05 -9.23
CA TRP A 246 -8.95 -2.69 -8.31
C TRP A 246 -10.08 -1.72 -7.99
N LEU A 247 -11.31 -2.18 -8.23
CA LEU A 247 -12.47 -1.56 -7.60
C LEU A 247 -12.54 -2.16 -6.21
N GLN A 248 -12.28 -1.32 -5.21
CA GLN A 248 -12.47 -1.67 -3.81
C GLN A 248 -13.91 -2.12 -3.63
N LEU A 249 -14.09 -3.37 -3.21
CA LEU A 249 -15.37 -4.03 -2.94
C LEU A 249 -15.49 -4.40 -1.47
#